data_AF-A0A1F6ICL4-F1
#
_entry.id   AF-A0A1F6ICL4-F1
#
_cell.length_a   1.000
_cell.length_b   1.000
_cell.length_c   1.000
_cell.angle_alpha   90.00
_cell.angle_beta   90.00
_cell.angle_gamma   90.00
#
_symmetry.space_group_name_H-M   'P 1'
#
loop_
_entity.id
_entity.type
_entity.pdbx_description
1 polymer ?
#
loop_
_entity_poly.entity_id
_entity_poly.type
_entity_poly.pdbx_seq_one_letter_code
_entity_poly.pdbx_strand_id
1 'polypeptide(L)'
;MRKKLLPIPTFKTIPEEADFWDTHDSTDYAWEEVKNIKFSKNLKSIYTSNVLPIRLDEKIKKAIEKVAKKKGIKSSDAASILIQERLMQLKVV
;
A
#
# COMPACT_ATOMS: atom_id res chain seq x y z
N MET A 1 18.31 -28.61 -11.80
CA MET A 1 19.08 -28.12 -12.97
C MET A 1 18.41 -26.84 -13.46
N ARG A 2 19.16 -25.75 -13.74
CA ARG A 2 18.57 -24.50 -14.26
C ARG A 2 18.28 -24.65 -15.76
N LYS A 3 17.07 -24.35 -16.22
CA LYS A 3 16.69 -24.35 -17.65
C LYS A 3 17.54 -23.29 -18.36
N LYS A 4 18.15 -23.64 -19.50
CA LYS A 4 18.92 -22.70 -20.33
C LYS A 4 17.94 -21.89 -21.16
N LEU A 5 17.90 -20.58 -20.92
CA LEU A 5 17.00 -19.66 -21.64
C LEU A 5 17.57 -19.31 -23.02
N LEU A 6 16.69 -19.18 -24.01
CA LEU A 6 17.02 -18.81 -25.39
C LEU A 6 17.15 -17.28 -25.53
N PRO A 7 18.02 -16.76 -26.41
CA PRO A 7 18.06 -15.33 -26.70
C PRO A 7 16.76 -14.87 -27.37
N ILE A 8 16.32 -13.64 -27.07
CA ILE A 8 15.13 -13.05 -27.72
C ILE A 8 15.47 -12.70 -29.17
N PRO A 9 14.71 -13.21 -30.16
CA PRO A 9 14.91 -12.88 -31.57
C PRO A 9 14.53 -11.42 -31.88
N THR A 10 15.15 -10.85 -32.90
CA THR A 10 14.83 -9.51 -33.40
C THR A 10 13.83 -9.59 -34.54
N PHE A 11 12.63 -9.05 -34.36
CA PHE A 11 11.59 -9.03 -35.40
C PHE A 11 11.66 -7.77 -36.25
N LYS A 12 11.29 -7.90 -37.52
CA LYS A 12 11.27 -6.76 -38.45
C LYS A 12 9.93 -6.04 -38.42
N THR A 13 8.85 -6.75 -38.07
CA THR A 13 7.48 -6.23 -38.07
C THR A 13 6.68 -6.72 -36.87
N ILE A 14 5.70 -5.93 -36.44
CA ILE A 14 4.81 -6.27 -35.31
C ILE A 14 3.99 -7.55 -35.56
N PRO A 15 3.45 -7.81 -36.77
CA PRO A 15 2.71 -9.05 -37.03
C PRO A 15 3.58 -10.31 -36.91
N GLU A 16 4.83 -10.25 -37.37
CA GLU A 16 5.78 -11.36 -37.25
C GLU A 16 6.10 -11.69 -35.79
N GLU A 17 6.20 -10.68 -34.94
CA GLU A 17 6.37 -10.84 -33.50
C GLU A 17 5.14 -11.50 -32.85
N ALA A 18 3.93 -11.09 -33.24
CA ALA A 18 2.69 -11.68 -32.73
C ALA A 18 2.57 -13.16 -33.09
N ASP A 19 2.78 -13.51 -34.37
CA ASP A 19 2.73 -14.89 -34.85
C ASP A 19 3.78 -15.78 -34.15
N PHE A 20 4.95 -15.21 -33.84
CA PHE A 20 5.99 -15.91 -33.10
C PHE A 20 5.57 -16.18 -31.64
N TRP A 21 5.04 -15.18 -30.93
CA TRP A 21 4.62 -15.35 -29.53
C TRP A 21 3.34 -16.16 -29.36
N ASP A 22 2.50 -16.27 -30.38
CA ASP A 22 1.35 -17.18 -30.38
C ASP A 22 1.77 -18.65 -30.41
N THR A 23 2.98 -18.94 -30.89
CA THR A 23 3.51 -20.31 -31.05
C THR A 23 4.59 -20.68 -30.04
N HIS A 24 5.19 -19.71 -29.35
CA HIS A 24 6.32 -19.92 -28.43
C HIS A 24 6.01 -19.47 -27.01
N ASP A 25 6.44 -20.25 -26.02
CA ASP A 25 6.30 -19.89 -24.60
C ASP A 25 7.28 -18.77 -24.24
N SER A 26 6.76 -17.64 -23.75
CA SER A 26 7.56 -16.51 -23.28
C SER A 26 8.55 -16.88 -22.17
N THR A 27 8.25 -17.87 -21.33
CA THR A 27 9.12 -18.24 -20.19
C THR A 27 10.42 -18.95 -20.60
N ASP A 28 10.55 -19.33 -21.88
CA ASP A 28 11.71 -20.05 -22.41
C ASP A 28 12.82 -19.12 -22.93
N TYR A 29 12.55 -17.82 -22.96
CA TYR A 29 13.46 -16.79 -23.47
C TYR A 29 14.07 -15.96 -22.34
N ALA A 30 15.29 -15.46 -22.56
CA ALA A 30 16.07 -14.67 -21.63
C ALA A 30 15.59 -13.21 -21.66
N TRP A 31 14.50 -12.92 -20.94
CA TRP A 31 14.04 -11.57 -20.69
C TRP A 31 15.10 -10.74 -19.96
N GLU A 32 15.10 -9.45 -20.22
CA GLU A 32 15.90 -8.51 -19.45
C GLU A 32 15.47 -8.58 -17.98
N GLU A 33 16.40 -8.93 -17.08
CA GLU A 33 16.11 -8.96 -15.65
C GLU A 33 15.75 -7.54 -15.19
N VAL A 34 14.51 -7.38 -14.71
CA VAL A 34 14.04 -6.12 -14.14
C VAL A 34 14.80 -5.84 -12.84
N LYS A 35 15.93 -5.14 -12.95
CA LYS A 35 16.81 -4.75 -11.85
C LYS A 35 16.23 -3.55 -11.09
N ASN A 36 15.07 -3.72 -10.45
CA ASN A 36 14.55 -2.96 -9.28
C ASN A 36 13.02 -3.11 -9.16
N ILE A 37 12.53 -4.33 -8.94
CA ILE A 37 11.15 -4.46 -8.48
C ILE A 37 11.15 -4.28 -6.96
N LYS A 38 10.81 -3.07 -6.51
CA LYS A 38 10.33 -2.88 -5.14
C LYS A 38 8.95 -3.51 -5.05
N PHE A 39 8.90 -4.82 -4.83
CA PHE A 39 7.69 -5.43 -4.28
C PHE A 39 7.43 -4.73 -2.94
N SER A 40 6.26 -4.10 -2.78
CA SER A 40 5.85 -3.58 -1.49
C SER A 40 5.71 -4.76 -0.53
N LYS A 41 6.82 -5.13 0.10
CA LYS A 41 6.94 -6.35 0.91
C LYS A 41 6.15 -6.27 2.21
N ASN A 42 5.41 -5.18 2.43
CA ASN A 42 4.66 -4.93 3.64
C ASN A 42 3.37 -4.15 3.35
N LEU A 43 2.33 -4.83 2.84
CA LEU A 43 0.94 -4.41 3.13
C LEU A 43 0.65 -4.35 4.65
N LYS A 44 1.56 -4.87 5.49
CA LYS A 44 1.53 -4.75 6.95
C LYS A 44 1.96 -3.39 7.52
N SER A 45 2.43 -2.41 6.73
CA SER A 45 3.17 -1.26 7.29
C SER A 45 2.52 0.13 7.14
N ILE A 46 1.20 0.23 6.99
CA ILE A 46 0.49 1.51 7.22
C ILE A 46 -0.27 1.55 8.55
N TYR A 47 -0.48 0.40 9.18
CA TYR A 47 -1.24 0.27 10.42
C TYR A 47 -0.39 -0.13 11.64
N THR A 48 0.93 -0.33 11.50
CA THR A 48 1.71 -1.05 12.53
C THR A 48 2.49 -0.18 13.50
N SER A 49 2.88 1.06 13.19
CA SER A 49 3.72 1.84 14.12
C SER A 49 2.96 2.85 14.98
N ASN A 50 1.86 3.45 14.48
CA ASN A 50 1.20 4.58 15.16
C ASN A 50 -0.33 4.44 15.28
N VAL A 51 -0.91 3.28 14.93
CA VAL A 51 -2.35 3.06 15.02
C VAL A 51 -2.67 2.31 16.31
N LEU A 52 -3.27 3.01 17.27
CA LEU A 52 -3.78 2.43 18.50
C LEU A 52 -5.29 2.13 18.34
N PRO A 53 -5.72 0.86 18.24
CA PRO A 53 -7.14 0.53 18.23
C PRO A 53 -7.74 0.79 19.62
N ILE A 54 -8.69 1.72 19.70
CA ILE A 54 -9.40 2.06 20.95
C ILE A 54 -10.87 1.63 20.88
N ARG A 55 -11.39 1.09 21.99
CA ARG A 55 -12.83 0.83 22.13
C ARG A 55 -13.51 2.09 22.65
N LEU A 56 -14.54 2.54 21.94
CA LEU A 56 -15.32 3.72 22.30
C LEU A 56 -16.79 3.33 22.48
N ASP A 57 -17.41 3.84 23.54
CA ASP A 57 -18.85 3.78 23.72
C ASP A 57 -19.57 4.64 22.66
N GLU A 58 -20.79 4.26 22.29
CA GLU A 58 -21.60 4.97 21.29
C GLU A 58 -21.79 6.46 21.64
N LYS A 59 -21.98 6.76 22.92
CA LYS A 59 -22.16 8.15 23.39
C LYS A 59 -20.89 8.98 23.15
N ILE A 60 -19.72 8.40 23.41
CA ILE A 60 -18.42 9.05 23.23
C ILE A 60 -18.15 9.25 21.74
N LYS A 61 -18.42 8.23 20.91
CA LYS A 61 -18.29 8.32 19.45
C LYS A 61 -19.11 9.48 18.88
N LYS A 62 -20.39 9.58 19.26
CA LYS A 62 -21.27 10.69 18.84
C LYS A 62 -20.78 12.05 19.31
N ALA A 63 -20.19 12.13 20.50
CA ALA A 63 -19.62 13.37 21.01
C ALA A 63 -18.41 13.83 20.16
N ILE A 64 -17.50 12.91 19.82
CA ILE A 64 -16.34 13.18 18.96
C ILE A 64 -16.80 13.64 17.57
N GLU A 65 -17.79 12.96 16.98
CA GLU A 65 -18.35 13.34 15.68
C GLU A 65 -18.94 14.76 15.68
N LYS A 66 -19.61 15.16 16.76
CA LYS A 66 -20.11 16.54 16.91
C LYS A 66 -18.98 17.56 16.96
N VAL A 67 -17.89 17.26 17.69
CA VAL A 67 -16.71 18.13 17.75
C VAL A 67 -16.04 18.23 16.37
N ALA A 68 -15.88 17.10 15.69
CA ALA A 68 -15.31 17.00 14.36
C ALA A 68 -16.11 17.84 13.35
N LYS A 69 -17.45 17.70 13.35
CA LYS A 69 -18.35 18.48 12.48
C LYS A 69 -18.27 19.98 12.74
N LYS A 70 -18.19 20.40 14.01
CA LYS A 70 -18.03 21.82 14.38
C LYS A 70 -16.69 22.40 13.93
N LYS A 71 -15.62 21.61 13.99
CA LYS A 71 -14.26 22.03 13.59
C LYS A 71 -13.96 21.82 12.11
N GLY A 72 -14.83 21.14 11.36
CA GLY A 72 -14.61 20.82 9.94
C GLY A 72 -13.49 19.81 9.69
N ILE A 73 -13.21 18.93 10.67
CA ILE A 73 -12.14 17.93 10.61
C ILE A 73 -12.69 16.50 10.69
N LYS A 74 -11.85 15.50 10.46
CA LYS A 74 -12.25 14.08 10.58
C LYS A 74 -12.40 13.70 12.06
N SER A 75 -13.24 12.71 12.34
CA SER A 75 -13.44 12.19 13.70
C SER A 75 -12.16 11.61 14.31
N SER A 76 -11.29 11.00 13.50
CA SER A 76 -9.96 10.50 13.93
C SER A 76 -9.07 11.64 14.42
N ASP A 77 -9.06 12.76 13.68
CA ASP A 77 -8.21 13.90 13.98
C ASP A 77 -8.72 14.62 15.22
N ALA A 78 -10.05 14.79 15.33
CA ALA A 78 -10.69 15.31 16.52
C ALA A 78 -10.38 14.47 17.77
N ALA A 79 -10.43 13.13 17.65
CA ALA A 79 -10.06 12.23 18.75
C ALA A 79 -8.59 12.38 19.13
N SER A 80 -7.69 12.44 18.15
CA SER A 80 -6.24 12.62 18.37
C SER A 80 -5.94 13.90 19.16
N ILE A 81 -6.52 15.03 18.73
CA ILE A 81 -6.36 16.33 19.39
C ILE A 81 -6.86 16.28 20.84
N LEU A 82 -8.06 15.73 21.07
CA LEU A 82 -8.64 15.62 22.42
C LEU A 82 -7.78 14.75 23.36
N ILE A 83 -7.19 13.67 22.83
CA ILE A 83 -6.26 12.82 23.59
C ILE A 83 -5.00 13.60 23.93
N GLN A 84 -4.39 14.30 22.97
CA GLN A 84 -3.20 15.12 23.19
C GLN A 84 -3.44 16.22 24.23
N GLU A 85 -4.54 16.97 24.11
CA GLU A 85 -4.94 18.00 25.08
C GLU A 85 -5.04 17.41 26.50
N ARG A 86 -5.64 16.22 26.63
CA ARG A 86 -5.76 15.57 27.94
C ARG A 86 -4.42 15.08 28.48
N LEU A 87 -3.54 14.55 27.64
CA LEU A 87 -2.21 14.10 28.06
C LEU A 87 -1.33 15.27 28.53
N MET A 88 -1.41 16.42 27.85
CA MET A 88 -0.74 17.65 28.28
C MET A 88 -1.25 18.14 29.64
N GLN A 89 -2.56 18.08 29.89
CA GLN A 89 -3.13 18.43 31.20
C GLN A 89 -2.64 17.50 32.31
N LEU A 90 -2.42 16.23 32.00
CA LEU A 90 -1.91 15.22 32.93
C LEU A 90 -0.37 15.32 33.11
N LYS A 91 0.32 16.18 32.35
CA LYS A 91 1.79 16.33 32.34
C LYS A 91 2.53 15.01 32.06
N VAL A 92 1.91 14.14 31.25
CA VAL A 92 2.50 12.85 30.84
C VAL A 92 3.29 13.00 29.54
N VAL A 93 3.02 14.05 28.78
CA VAL A 93 3.69 14.47 27.54
C VAL A 93 3.85 15.98 27.57
#